data_AF-A0A7X7TU30-F1
#
_entry.id   AF-A0A7X7TU30-F1
#
_cell.length_a   1.000
_cell.length_b   1.000
_cell.length_c   1.000
_cell.angle_alpha   90.00
_cell.angle_beta   90.00
_cell.angle_gamma   90.00
#
_symmetry.space_group_name_H-M   'P 1'
#
loop_
_entity.id
_entity.type
_entity.pdbx_description
1 polymer ?
#
loop_
_entity_poly.entity_id
_entity_poly.type
_entity_poly.pdbx_seq_one_letter_code
_entity_poly.pdbx_strand_id
1 'polypeptide(L)'
;EPDFLLPLMRVGDIYVELSQLDDAELVYKTVIQRFTTASKEGFQIEPLPEAYLRLGVVYNLRNQYEKAEATFKEGLKIEKRSEILYNLAHTLTRLGKHFDAYNVLYELSKDVPTPEVLNEMGVMQRRLGLYDEAYETFERVKDDFPENFERIQFYVGKKNLEDEYPNEMKRAEGILEGIDFPFADELDTIIESTDDDGNVLIDKFVENTGIFVEPFDNLSPDSEYVPFIFSGMYIAGVDPIMMEKNATLITIATMGAGLSLACTTTFLRFYQYILSGEYDVDHFLEEVSGEIEELHFDFSKELLSLLEKPMDDFFDANCEKYDDLVINLIKAFAYQPSNDEIEQIGDKYLSGLVKFFMDAQNGLI
;
A
#
# COMPACT_ATOMS: atom_id res chain seq x y z
N GLU A 1 -2.03 45.60 3.58
CA GLU A 1 -0.59 45.89 3.64
C GLU A 1 0.18 44.57 3.59
N PRO A 2 1.33 44.52 2.90
CA PRO A 2 2.23 43.35 2.87
C PRO A 2 2.55 42.80 4.27
N ASP A 3 2.55 43.66 5.28
CA ASP A 3 2.86 43.31 6.68
C ASP A 3 1.73 42.55 7.41
N PHE A 4 0.54 42.41 6.79
CA PHE A 4 -0.62 41.78 7.42
C PHE A 4 -0.76 40.27 7.15
N LEU A 5 0.29 39.60 6.66
CA LEU A 5 0.22 38.17 6.31
C LEU A 5 0.25 37.25 7.55
N LEU A 6 1.10 37.53 8.54
CA LEU A 6 1.21 36.70 9.75
C LEU A 6 -0.09 36.66 10.59
N PRO A 7 -0.80 37.79 10.84
CA PRO A 7 -2.09 37.74 11.50
C PRO A 7 -3.14 36.94 10.73
N LEU A 8 -3.15 37.03 9.38
CA LEU A 8 -4.07 36.23 8.56
C LEU A 8 -3.78 34.74 8.70
N MET A 9 -2.51 34.33 8.74
CA MET A 9 -2.18 32.94 9.00
C MET A 9 -2.73 32.45 10.34
N ARG A 10 -2.67 33.27 11.40
CA ARG A 10 -3.27 32.91 12.69
C ARG A 10 -4.79 32.76 12.63
N VAL A 11 -5.47 33.54 11.81
CA VAL A 11 -6.91 33.34 11.56
C VAL A 11 -7.15 31.99 10.88
N GLY A 12 -6.30 31.61 9.91
CA GLY A 12 -6.33 30.28 9.30
C GLY A 12 -6.11 29.17 10.33
N ASP A 13 -5.15 29.34 11.25
CA ASP A 13 -4.87 28.37 12.32
C ASP A 13 -6.10 28.14 13.21
N ILE A 14 -6.78 29.23 13.60
CA ILE A 14 -8.03 29.16 14.38
C ILE A 14 -9.12 28.42 13.61
N TYR A 15 -9.25 28.65 12.30
CA TYR A 15 -10.21 27.91 11.49
C TYR A 15 -9.90 26.40 11.45
N VAL A 16 -8.63 26.00 11.40
CA VAL A 16 -8.24 24.58 11.50
C VAL A 16 -8.61 24.01 12.87
N GLU A 17 -8.32 24.72 13.96
CA GLU A 17 -8.67 24.30 15.33
C GLU A 17 -10.20 24.13 15.53
N LEU A 18 -11.00 24.94 14.82
CA LEU A 18 -12.46 24.85 14.81
C LEU A 18 -13.01 23.83 13.79
N SER A 19 -12.15 23.06 13.12
CA SER A 19 -12.48 22.15 12.03
C SER A 19 -13.20 22.82 10.83
N GLN A 20 -13.06 24.13 10.69
CA GLN A 20 -13.59 24.93 9.58
C GLN A 20 -12.58 24.93 8.42
N LEU A 21 -12.36 23.76 7.83
CA LEU A 21 -11.28 23.55 6.85
C LEU A 21 -11.45 24.34 5.55
N ASP A 22 -12.69 24.61 5.11
CA ASP A 22 -12.95 25.44 3.93
C ASP A 22 -12.53 26.90 4.15
N ASP A 23 -12.80 27.45 5.34
CA ASP A 23 -12.40 28.81 5.70
C ASP A 23 -10.88 28.91 5.87
N ALA A 24 -10.26 27.90 6.49
CA ALA A 24 -8.81 27.80 6.60
C ALA A 24 -8.13 27.77 5.23
N GLU A 25 -8.62 26.93 4.31
CA GLU A 25 -8.12 26.85 2.93
C GLU A 25 -8.18 28.21 2.23
N LEU A 26 -9.32 28.91 2.33
CA LEU A 26 -9.51 30.22 1.72
C LEU A 26 -8.51 31.25 2.26
N VAL A 27 -8.27 31.24 3.57
CA VAL A 27 -7.32 32.15 4.23
C VAL A 27 -5.90 31.87 3.75
N TYR A 28 -5.44 30.62 3.77
CA TYR A 28 -4.06 30.31 3.36
C TYR A 28 -3.83 30.58 1.87
N LYS A 29 -4.80 30.29 0.99
CA LYS A 29 -4.74 30.68 -0.42
C LYS A 29 -4.63 32.19 -0.59
N THR A 30 -5.38 32.96 0.20
CA THR A 30 -5.32 34.43 0.18
C THR A 30 -3.93 34.93 0.59
N VAL A 31 -3.34 34.33 1.62
CA VAL A 31 -1.97 34.65 2.07
C VAL A 31 -0.96 34.37 0.96
N ILE A 32 -0.99 33.17 0.36
CA ILE A 32 -0.10 32.78 -0.74
C ILE A 32 -0.26 33.71 -1.95
N GLN A 33 -1.51 34.04 -2.33
CA GLN A 33 -1.79 34.93 -3.45
C GLN A 33 -1.23 36.33 -3.19
N ARG A 34 -1.43 36.89 -2.00
CA ARG A 34 -0.91 38.21 -1.63
C ARG A 34 0.62 38.24 -1.61
N PHE A 35 1.24 37.22 -1.02
CA PHE A 35 2.70 37.05 -1.05
C PHE A 35 3.23 37.02 -2.48
N THR A 36 2.63 36.20 -3.35
CA THR A 36 3.07 36.03 -4.74
C THR A 36 2.90 37.32 -5.56
N THR A 37 1.76 38.00 -5.41
CA THR A 37 1.49 39.26 -6.12
C THR A 37 2.46 40.35 -5.71
N ALA A 38 2.64 40.57 -4.41
CA ALA A 38 3.51 41.63 -3.93
C ALA A 38 4.99 41.35 -4.23
N SER A 39 5.43 40.07 -4.19
CA SER A 39 6.77 39.70 -4.66
C SER A 39 6.98 40.03 -6.14
N LYS A 40 5.97 39.77 -7.01
CA LYS A 40 6.02 40.13 -8.44
C LYS A 40 6.04 41.65 -8.68
N GLU A 41 5.42 42.42 -7.79
CA GLU A 41 5.43 43.90 -7.81
C GLU A 41 6.73 44.50 -7.27
N GLY A 42 7.70 43.68 -6.85
CA GLY A 42 9.02 44.10 -6.39
C GLY A 42 9.09 44.46 -4.90
N PHE A 43 8.04 44.18 -4.12
CA PHE A 43 8.11 44.32 -2.67
C PHE A 43 9.02 43.25 -2.07
N GLN A 44 9.88 43.65 -1.14
CA GLN A 44 10.68 42.72 -0.36
C GLN A 44 9.84 42.20 0.80
N ILE A 45 9.28 41.00 0.62
CA ILE A 45 8.51 40.29 1.66
C ILE A 45 9.29 39.04 2.02
N GLU A 46 9.32 38.72 3.32
CA GLU A 46 9.90 37.47 3.78
C GLU A 46 9.18 36.27 3.12
N PRO A 47 9.93 35.30 2.60
CA PRO A 47 9.34 34.08 2.08
C PRO A 47 8.50 33.38 3.16
N LEU A 48 7.33 32.87 2.78
CA LEU A 48 6.34 32.35 3.73
C LEU A 48 5.98 30.88 3.47
N PRO A 49 6.96 29.95 3.57
CA PRO A 49 6.73 28.52 3.36
C PRO A 49 5.71 27.94 4.34
N GLU A 50 5.54 28.49 5.55
CA GLU A 50 4.48 28.09 6.48
C GLU A 50 3.08 28.17 5.86
N ALA A 51 2.81 29.11 4.95
CA ALA A 51 1.48 29.21 4.34
C ALA A 51 1.19 27.98 3.46
N TYR A 52 2.22 27.47 2.79
CA TYR A 52 2.16 26.24 2.00
C TYR A 52 2.11 25.00 2.90
N LEU A 53 2.90 24.96 3.98
CA LEU A 53 2.81 23.90 4.99
C LEU A 53 1.37 23.78 5.51
N ARG A 54 0.78 24.88 5.97
CA ARG A 54 -0.57 24.89 6.54
C ARG A 54 -1.65 24.52 5.52
N LEU A 55 -1.55 25.04 4.30
CA LEU A 55 -2.49 24.70 3.23
C LEU A 55 -2.37 23.21 2.83
N GLY A 56 -1.16 22.68 2.71
CA GLY A 56 -0.94 21.26 2.42
C GLY A 56 -1.47 20.36 3.53
N VAL A 57 -1.30 20.73 4.80
CA VAL A 57 -1.90 20.03 5.94
C VAL A 57 -3.43 20.04 5.87
N VAL A 58 -4.05 21.19 5.54
CA VAL A 58 -5.50 21.24 5.32
C VAL A 58 -5.94 20.30 4.19
N TYR A 59 -5.15 20.20 3.12
CA TYR A 59 -5.44 19.24 2.05
C TYR A 59 -5.31 17.79 2.51
N ASN A 60 -4.28 17.43 3.28
CA ASN A 60 -4.16 16.10 3.89
C ASN A 60 -5.36 15.78 4.80
N LEU A 61 -5.78 16.71 5.67
CA LEU A 61 -6.95 16.54 6.56
C LEU A 61 -8.27 16.32 5.81
N ARG A 62 -8.32 16.71 4.53
CA ARG A 62 -9.48 16.49 3.64
C ARG A 62 -9.27 15.33 2.67
N ASN A 63 -8.21 14.55 2.84
CA ASN A 63 -7.78 13.50 1.93
C ASN A 63 -7.60 13.96 0.47
N GLN A 64 -7.25 15.24 0.26
CA GLN A 64 -6.99 15.83 -1.06
C GLN A 64 -5.50 15.75 -1.37
N TYR A 65 -4.98 14.53 -1.42
CA TYR A 65 -3.54 14.26 -1.38
C TYR A 65 -2.78 14.83 -2.59
N GLU A 66 -3.35 14.86 -3.80
CA GLU A 66 -2.71 15.44 -4.98
C GLU A 66 -2.53 16.95 -4.81
N LYS A 67 -3.52 17.63 -4.20
CA LYS A 67 -3.41 19.06 -3.90
C LYS A 67 -2.39 19.31 -2.79
N ALA A 68 -2.33 18.44 -1.79
CA ALA A 68 -1.33 18.51 -0.73
C ALA A 68 0.08 18.38 -1.30
N GLU A 69 0.33 17.37 -2.15
CA GLU A 69 1.62 17.13 -2.79
C GLU A 69 2.07 18.35 -3.59
N ALA A 70 1.21 18.86 -4.47
CA ALA A 70 1.49 20.04 -5.27
C ALA A 70 1.81 21.26 -4.37
N THR A 71 1.03 21.46 -3.31
CA THR A 71 1.21 22.58 -2.37
C THR A 71 2.53 22.49 -1.61
N PHE A 72 2.88 21.31 -1.09
CA PHE A 72 4.15 21.10 -0.38
C PHE A 72 5.35 21.27 -1.31
N LYS A 73 5.27 20.76 -2.56
CA LYS A 73 6.32 20.94 -3.56
C LYS A 73 6.54 22.43 -3.89
N GLU A 74 5.49 23.25 -3.94
CA GLU A 74 5.65 24.71 -4.08
C GLU A 74 6.29 25.34 -2.82
N GLY A 75 5.91 24.91 -1.61
CA GLY A 75 6.53 25.38 -0.37
C GLY A 75 8.03 25.08 -0.31
N LEU A 76 8.45 23.89 -0.75
CA LEU A 76 9.86 23.48 -0.78
C LEU A 76 10.71 24.24 -1.81
N LYS A 77 10.10 24.79 -2.87
CA LYS A 77 10.79 25.69 -3.81
C LYS A 77 11.16 27.03 -3.16
N ILE A 78 10.43 27.42 -2.12
CA ILE A 78 10.66 28.66 -1.38
C ILE A 78 11.76 28.43 -0.33
N GLU A 79 11.58 27.43 0.51
CA GLU A 79 12.53 27.05 1.55
C GLU A 79 12.42 25.54 1.85
N LYS A 80 13.56 24.83 1.89
CA LYS A 80 13.58 23.43 2.33
C LYS A 80 13.34 23.40 3.84
N ARG A 81 12.22 22.79 4.26
CA ARG A 81 11.83 22.66 5.67
C ARG A 81 11.48 21.22 6.01
N SER A 82 11.96 20.76 7.16
CA SER A 82 11.76 19.40 7.67
C SER A 82 10.29 19.07 7.87
N GLU A 83 9.48 20.01 8.37
CA GLU A 83 8.05 19.81 8.58
C GLU A 83 7.31 19.62 7.25
N ILE A 84 7.70 20.35 6.19
CA ILE A 84 7.10 20.19 4.86
C ILE A 84 7.51 18.85 4.26
N LEU A 85 8.78 18.44 4.40
CA LEU A 85 9.24 17.14 3.93
C LEU A 85 8.53 15.98 4.62
N TYR A 86 8.36 16.06 5.95
CA TYR A 86 7.64 15.04 6.72
C TYR A 86 6.18 14.91 6.26
N ASN A 87 5.46 16.04 6.14
CA ASN A 87 4.08 16.02 5.66
C ASN A 87 3.96 15.60 4.19
N LEU A 88 4.94 15.94 3.35
CA LEU A 88 5.01 15.47 1.97
C LEU A 88 5.22 13.96 1.90
N ALA A 89 6.10 13.38 2.73
CA ALA A 89 6.28 11.94 2.80
C ALA A 89 4.96 11.24 3.16
N HIS A 90 4.25 11.72 4.18
CA HIS A 90 2.92 11.20 4.52
C HIS A 90 1.95 11.28 3.33
N THR A 91 1.87 12.43 2.65
CA THR A 91 1.04 12.59 1.45
C THR A 91 1.41 11.61 0.33
N LEU A 92 2.71 11.43 0.06
CA LEU A 92 3.21 10.53 -0.96
C LEU A 92 2.84 9.08 -0.63
N THR A 93 2.96 8.68 0.65
CA THR A 93 2.52 7.37 1.12
C THR A 93 1.04 7.12 0.83
N ARG A 94 0.16 8.08 1.13
CA ARG A 94 -1.30 7.96 0.88
C ARG A 94 -1.65 7.91 -0.61
N LEU A 95 -0.81 8.49 -1.47
CA LEU A 95 -0.92 8.43 -2.93
C LEU A 95 -0.36 7.14 -3.54
N GLY A 96 0.15 6.20 -2.74
CA GLY A 96 0.86 5.02 -3.26
C GLY A 96 2.23 5.34 -3.86
N LYS A 97 2.77 6.54 -3.64
CA LYS A 97 4.12 6.92 -4.11
C LYS A 97 5.18 6.52 -3.09
N HIS A 98 5.32 5.22 -2.87
CA HIS A 98 6.12 4.66 -1.79
C HIS A 98 7.63 4.86 -1.95
N PHE A 99 8.16 4.73 -3.17
CA PHE A 99 9.58 5.02 -3.41
C PHE A 99 9.87 6.51 -3.25
N ASP A 100 9.00 7.39 -3.76
CA ASP A 100 9.13 8.84 -3.53
C ASP A 100 9.06 9.16 -2.02
N ALA A 101 8.12 8.57 -1.29
CA ALA A 101 7.99 8.75 0.16
C ALA A 101 9.24 8.28 0.92
N TYR A 102 9.75 7.09 0.58
CA TYR A 102 10.98 6.56 1.16
C TYR A 102 12.18 7.48 0.89
N ASN A 103 12.34 7.96 -0.34
CA ASN A 103 13.43 8.87 -0.70
C ASN A 103 13.36 10.19 0.10
N VAL A 104 12.16 10.76 0.27
CA VAL A 104 11.96 11.97 1.09
C VAL A 104 12.32 11.70 2.54
N LEU A 105 11.87 10.58 3.13
CA LEU A 105 12.17 10.20 4.51
C LEU A 105 13.65 9.90 4.73
N TYR A 106 14.28 9.19 3.79
CA TYR A 106 15.70 8.88 3.84
C TYR A 106 16.54 10.16 3.85
N GLU A 107 16.28 11.10 2.95
CA GLU A 107 16.97 12.40 2.94
C GLU A 107 16.67 13.22 4.20
N LEU A 108 15.43 13.22 4.68
CA LEU A 108 15.05 13.92 5.91
C LEU A 108 15.77 13.34 7.15
N SER A 109 15.90 12.02 7.23
CA SER A 109 16.52 11.33 8.37
C SER A 109 18.00 11.66 8.56
N LYS A 110 18.70 12.10 7.51
CA LYS A 110 20.11 12.53 7.60
C LYS A 110 20.28 13.81 8.41
N ASP A 111 19.31 14.72 8.31
CA ASP A 111 19.31 16.02 8.99
C ASP A 111 18.49 15.99 10.29
N VAL A 112 17.38 15.22 10.32
CA VAL A 112 16.39 15.17 11.40
C VAL A 112 16.01 13.72 11.74
N PRO A 113 16.88 12.94 12.42
CA PRO A 113 16.62 11.56 12.78
C PRO A 113 15.79 11.47 14.08
N THR A 114 14.61 12.10 14.12
CA THR A 114 13.71 11.94 15.29
C THR A 114 13.08 10.55 15.27
N PRO A 115 12.59 10.05 16.43
CA PRO A 115 11.91 8.76 16.48
C PRO A 115 10.79 8.63 15.44
N GLU A 116 9.99 9.69 15.23
CA GLU A 116 8.88 9.70 14.28
C GLU A 116 9.36 9.56 12.83
N VAL A 117 10.40 10.32 12.42
CA VAL A 117 10.96 10.25 11.07
C VAL A 117 11.54 8.85 10.79
N LEU A 118 12.28 8.30 11.76
CA LEU A 118 12.87 6.98 11.64
C LEU A 118 11.80 5.88 11.63
N ASN A 119 10.74 6.02 12.42
CA ASN A 119 9.62 5.09 12.42
C ASN A 119 8.92 5.08 11.04
N GLU A 120 8.57 6.23 10.49
CA GLU A 120 7.96 6.32 9.16
C GLU A 120 8.89 5.76 8.07
N MET A 121 10.19 6.02 8.16
CA MET A 121 11.18 5.46 7.24
C MET A 121 11.24 3.92 7.34
N GLY A 122 11.23 3.37 8.55
CA GLY A 122 11.21 1.92 8.78
C GLY A 122 9.92 1.26 8.25
N VAL A 123 8.78 1.94 8.38
CA VAL A 123 7.50 1.47 7.80
C VAL A 123 7.60 1.43 6.27
N MET A 124 8.18 2.47 5.65
CA MET A 124 8.39 2.47 4.19
C MET A 124 9.38 1.37 3.76
N GLN A 125 10.48 1.18 4.48
CA GLN A 125 11.43 0.10 4.21
C GLN A 125 10.74 -1.27 4.26
N ARG A 126 9.94 -1.55 5.29
CA ARG A 126 9.18 -2.81 5.40
C ARG A 126 8.21 -2.99 4.23
N ARG A 127 7.45 -1.95 3.87
CA ARG A 127 6.51 -1.99 2.73
C ARG A 127 7.23 -2.23 1.39
N LEU A 128 8.44 -1.72 1.26
CA LEU A 128 9.30 -1.91 0.09
C LEU A 128 10.12 -3.21 0.15
N GLY A 129 9.82 -4.14 1.07
CA GLY A 129 10.53 -5.42 1.19
C GLY A 129 11.97 -5.31 1.69
N LEU A 130 12.42 -4.12 2.10
CA LEU A 130 13.74 -3.84 2.67
C LEU A 130 13.75 -4.22 4.16
N TYR A 131 13.53 -5.51 4.45
CA TYR A 131 13.24 -5.99 5.81
C TYR A 131 14.44 -5.85 6.76
N ASP A 132 15.66 -6.09 6.27
CA ASP A 132 16.88 -5.94 7.07
C ASP A 132 17.14 -4.46 7.42
N GLU A 133 16.99 -3.55 6.45
CA GLU A 133 17.11 -2.12 6.68
C GLU A 133 16.00 -1.60 7.61
N ALA A 134 14.77 -2.10 7.45
CA ALA A 134 13.67 -1.78 8.35
C ALA A 134 13.98 -2.22 9.79
N TYR A 135 14.57 -3.41 9.98
CA TYR A 135 14.97 -3.91 11.29
C TYR A 135 16.01 -2.99 11.94
N GLU A 136 17.08 -2.64 11.23
CA GLU A 136 18.10 -1.72 11.73
C GLU A 136 17.52 -0.34 12.10
N THR A 137 16.59 0.16 11.28
CA THR A 137 15.91 1.43 11.53
C THR A 137 15.02 1.36 12.77
N PHE A 138 14.17 0.33 12.89
CA PHE A 138 13.28 0.16 14.03
C PHE A 138 14.03 -0.12 15.33
N GLU A 139 15.17 -0.81 15.28
CA GLU A 139 15.99 -1.04 16.48
C GLU A 139 16.42 0.28 17.15
N ARG A 140 16.66 1.33 16.37
CA ARG A 140 17.07 2.65 16.87
C ARG A 140 15.94 3.39 17.61
N VAL A 141 14.69 3.01 17.39
CA VAL A 141 13.49 3.68 17.93
C VAL A 141 12.57 2.72 18.69
N LYS A 142 13.08 1.55 19.09
CA LYS A 142 12.30 0.48 19.72
C LYS A 142 11.64 0.85 21.04
N ASP A 143 12.18 1.82 21.77
CA ASP A 143 11.59 2.28 23.03
C ASP A 143 10.41 3.23 22.78
N ASP A 144 10.43 3.97 21.67
CA ASP A 144 9.36 4.88 21.25
C ASP A 144 8.25 4.15 20.48
N PHE A 145 8.63 3.18 19.62
CA PHE A 145 7.73 2.41 18.76
C PHE A 145 7.95 0.89 18.90
N PRO A 146 7.64 0.30 20.07
CA PRO A 146 7.92 -1.11 20.35
C PRO A 146 7.16 -2.05 19.41
N GLU A 147 5.94 -1.70 18.99
CA GLU A 147 5.10 -2.54 18.13
C GLU A 147 5.73 -2.76 16.74
N ASN A 148 6.29 -1.71 16.15
CA ASN A 148 6.95 -1.82 14.85
C ASN A 148 8.27 -2.60 14.93
N PHE A 149 9.04 -2.38 16.01
CA PHE A 149 10.24 -3.16 16.26
C PHE A 149 9.94 -4.63 16.52
N GLU A 150 8.85 -4.95 17.22
CA GLU A 150 8.39 -6.32 17.43
C GLU A 150 7.96 -6.98 16.13
N ARG A 151 7.10 -6.31 15.34
CA ARG A 151 6.59 -6.85 14.08
C ARG A 151 7.70 -7.19 13.09
N ILE A 152 8.71 -6.33 12.95
CA ILE A 152 9.78 -6.57 11.95
C ILE A 152 10.63 -7.81 12.27
N GLN A 153 10.71 -8.23 13.55
CA GLN A 153 11.52 -9.39 13.96
C GLN A 153 11.06 -10.70 13.30
N PHE A 154 9.78 -10.83 12.98
CA PHE A 154 9.25 -11.99 12.27
C PHE A 154 9.79 -12.05 10.83
N TYR A 155 9.89 -10.91 10.15
CA TYR A 155 10.33 -10.84 8.75
C TYR A 155 11.83 -11.15 8.59
N VAL A 156 12.64 -10.79 9.59
CA VAL A 156 14.09 -11.08 9.63
C VAL A 156 14.45 -12.36 10.40
N GLY A 157 13.47 -13.21 10.71
CA GLY A 157 13.70 -14.53 11.34
C GLY A 157 14.26 -14.49 12.77
N LYS A 158 14.12 -13.36 13.48
CA LYS A 158 14.51 -13.22 14.90
C LYS A 158 13.44 -13.74 15.84
N LYS A 159 12.18 -13.75 15.39
CA LYS A 159 11.02 -14.36 16.05
C LYS A 159 10.32 -15.29 15.06
N ASN A 160 9.66 -16.32 15.57
CA ASN A 160 8.75 -17.16 14.80
C ASN A 160 7.31 -16.83 15.23
N LEU A 161 6.43 -16.58 14.27
CA LEU A 161 5.04 -16.20 14.56
C LEU A 161 4.28 -17.35 15.26
N GLU A 162 4.53 -18.60 14.87
CA GLU A 162 3.82 -19.76 15.44
C GLU A 162 4.16 -20.01 16.92
N ASP A 163 5.33 -19.53 17.38
CA ASP A 163 5.73 -19.62 18.78
C ASP A 163 4.94 -18.63 19.66
N GLU A 164 4.43 -17.55 19.07
CA GLU A 164 3.75 -16.46 19.78
C GLU A 164 2.24 -16.43 19.58
N TYR A 165 1.75 -16.84 18.40
CA TYR A 165 0.34 -16.75 18.01
C TYR A 165 -0.17 -18.04 17.37
N PRO A 166 -1.39 -18.50 17.72
CA PRO A 166 -2.04 -19.60 17.01
C PRO A 166 -2.25 -19.26 15.53
N ASN A 167 -1.85 -20.16 14.64
CA ASN A 167 -2.12 -20.02 13.21
C ASN A 167 -3.53 -20.54 12.87
N GLU A 168 -4.48 -19.64 12.65
CA GLU A 168 -5.87 -19.97 12.33
C GLU A 168 -6.03 -20.66 10.97
N MET A 169 -5.06 -20.45 10.06
CA MET A 169 -5.04 -21.06 8.72
C MET A 169 -4.52 -22.49 8.73
N LYS A 170 -4.01 -23.00 9.86
CA LYS A 170 -3.38 -24.34 9.93
C LYS A 170 -4.27 -25.47 9.44
N ARG A 171 -5.60 -25.33 9.57
CA ARG A 171 -6.56 -26.30 9.04
C ARG A 171 -6.54 -26.41 7.51
N ALA A 172 -6.06 -25.39 6.82
CA ALA A 172 -6.04 -25.33 5.37
C ALA A 172 -4.83 -26.05 4.74
N GLU A 173 -3.80 -26.45 5.51
CA GLU A 173 -2.62 -27.16 4.98
C GLU A 173 -3.02 -28.37 4.12
N GLY A 174 -3.87 -29.26 4.67
CA GLY A 174 -4.30 -30.46 3.95
C GLY A 174 -5.25 -30.18 2.78
N ILE A 175 -5.87 -29.00 2.73
CA ILE A 175 -6.70 -28.58 1.59
C ILE A 175 -5.80 -28.08 0.47
N LEU A 176 -4.80 -27.26 0.79
CA LEU A 176 -3.82 -26.76 -0.19
C LEU A 176 -3.08 -27.89 -0.89
N GLU A 177 -2.80 -28.99 -0.19
CA GLU A 177 -2.20 -30.21 -0.77
C GLU A 177 -3.15 -30.96 -1.74
N GLY A 178 -4.47 -30.76 -1.60
CA GLY A 178 -5.49 -31.51 -2.32
C GLY A 178 -6.20 -30.75 -3.45
N ILE A 179 -5.92 -29.45 -3.60
CA ILE A 179 -6.49 -28.60 -4.66
C ILE A 179 -5.49 -28.38 -5.79
N ASP A 180 -6.00 -28.28 -7.02
CA ASP A 180 -5.19 -27.99 -8.18
C ASP A 180 -4.85 -26.49 -8.23
N PHE A 181 -3.55 -26.18 -8.28
CA PHE A 181 -3.10 -24.81 -8.44
C PHE A 181 -3.24 -24.36 -9.92
N PRO A 182 -3.85 -23.20 -10.21
CA PRO A 182 -4.25 -22.84 -11.58
C PRO A 182 -3.08 -22.40 -12.48
N PHE A 183 -1.91 -22.09 -11.93
CA PHE A 183 -0.77 -21.51 -12.67
C PHE A 183 0.49 -22.36 -12.53
N ALA A 184 0.50 -23.52 -13.18
CA ALA A 184 1.57 -24.51 -13.02
C ALA A 184 2.95 -24.01 -13.49
N ASP A 185 3.02 -23.30 -14.62
CA ASP A 185 4.29 -22.82 -15.17
C ASP A 185 4.93 -21.75 -14.27
N GLU A 186 4.12 -20.83 -13.75
CA GLU A 186 4.56 -19.80 -12.82
C GLU A 186 4.90 -20.38 -11.44
N LEU A 187 4.17 -21.40 -10.99
CA LEU A 187 4.49 -22.15 -9.78
C LEU A 187 5.84 -22.85 -9.88
N ASP A 188 6.10 -23.56 -10.97
CA ASP A 188 7.39 -24.23 -11.21
C ASP A 188 8.53 -23.20 -11.21
N THR A 189 8.34 -22.05 -11.86
CA THR A 189 9.32 -20.96 -11.88
C THR A 189 9.62 -20.43 -10.47
N ILE A 190 8.58 -20.26 -9.64
CA ILE A 190 8.75 -19.79 -8.26
C ILE A 190 9.43 -20.86 -7.40
N ILE A 191 9.05 -22.13 -7.50
CA ILE A 191 9.71 -23.24 -6.80
C ILE A 191 11.20 -23.29 -7.18
N GLU A 192 11.51 -23.19 -8.47
CA GLU A 192 12.89 -23.13 -8.95
C GLU A 192 13.63 -21.89 -8.44
N SER A 193 12.93 -20.82 -8.07
CA SER A 193 13.50 -19.57 -7.57
C SER A 193 13.52 -19.47 -6.03
N THR A 194 13.14 -20.52 -5.32
CA THR A 194 13.00 -20.53 -3.85
C THR A 194 14.14 -21.30 -3.18
N ASP A 195 14.57 -20.86 -1.99
CA ASP A 195 15.53 -21.60 -1.17
C ASP A 195 14.89 -22.72 -0.32
N ASP A 196 15.71 -23.48 0.40
CA ASP A 196 15.24 -24.60 1.24
C ASP A 196 14.38 -24.13 2.44
N ASP A 197 14.43 -22.84 2.78
CA ASP A 197 13.68 -22.22 3.87
C ASP A 197 12.37 -21.57 3.37
N GLY A 198 12.04 -21.69 2.08
CA GLY A 198 10.82 -21.17 1.47
C GLY A 198 10.88 -19.69 1.04
N ASN A 199 12.05 -19.05 1.13
CA ASN A 199 12.21 -17.66 0.68
C ASN A 199 12.44 -17.61 -0.83
N VAL A 200 11.68 -16.76 -1.51
CA VAL A 200 11.90 -16.50 -2.94
C VAL A 200 13.15 -15.65 -3.13
N LEU A 201 14.13 -16.19 -3.86
CA LEU A 201 15.39 -15.53 -4.19
C LEU A 201 15.20 -14.66 -5.45
N ILE A 202 15.04 -13.35 -5.25
CA ILE A 202 14.71 -12.41 -6.34
C ILE A 202 15.75 -12.40 -7.46
N ASP A 203 17.05 -12.50 -7.14
CA ASP A 203 18.10 -12.59 -8.17
C ASP A 203 17.90 -13.80 -9.10
N LYS A 204 17.51 -14.95 -8.53
CA LYS A 204 17.25 -16.20 -9.27
C LYS A 204 15.94 -16.12 -10.05
N PHE A 205 14.90 -15.54 -9.45
CA PHE A 205 13.62 -15.28 -10.11
C PHE A 205 13.80 -14.40 -11.36
N VAL A 206 14.55 -13.30 -11.24
CA VAL A 206 14.88 -12.41 -12.35
C VAL A 206 15.71 -13.13 -13.43
N GLU A 207 16.68 -13.96 -13.05
CA GLU A 207 17.45 -14.77 -14.00
C GLU A 207 16.55 -15.76 -14.78
N ASN A 208 15.64 -16.44 -14.09
CA ASN A 208 14.76 -17.45 -14.67
C ASN A 208 13.70 -16.86 -15.60
N THR A 209 13.20 -15.66 -15.28
CA THR A 209 12.11 -15.01 -16.05
C THR A 209 12.63 -14.03 -17.10
N GLY A 210 13.82 -13.48 -16.91
CA GLY A 210 14.35 -12.38 -17.72
C GLY A 210 13.62 -11.04 -17.50
N ILE A 211 12.75 -10.94 -16.50
CA ILE A 211 12.02 -9.71 -16.15
C ILE A 211 13.03 -8.72 -15.54
N PHE A 212 13.19 -7.56 -16.16
CA PHE A 212 14.09 -6.51 -15.65
C PHE A 212 13.26 -5.36 -15.07
N VAL A 213 13.50 -5.02 -13.81
CA VAL A 213 12.70 -4.01 -13.11
C VAL A 213 13.56 -2.88 -12.59
N GLU A 214 13.07 -1.66 -12.80
CA GLU A 214 13.55 -0.48 -12.10
C GLU A 214 12.66 -0.26 -10.86
N PRO A 215 13.18 0.20 -9.72
CA PRO A 215 12.34 0.59 -8.59
C PRO A 215 11.51 1.83 -8.96
N PHE A 216 10.19 1.67 -9.14
CA PHE A 216 9.26 2.78 -9.44
C PHE A 216 7.91 2.61 -8.76
N ASP A 217 7.19 3.71 -8.59
CA ASP A 217 5.80 3.72 -8.15
C ASP A 217 4.87 3.51 -9.35
N ASN A 218 4.17 2.39 -9.38
CA ASN A 218 3.30 1.94 -10.47
C ASN A 218 1.84 2.31 -10.21
N LEU A 219 1.27 3.05 -11.15
CA LEU A 219 -0.13 3.50 -11.12
C LEU A 219 -1.06 2.69 -12.04
N SER A 220 -0.52 1.70 -12.76
CA SER A 220 -1.29 0.82 -13.65
C SER A 220 -0.64 -0.57 -13.73
N PRO A 221 -0.62 -1.32 -12.61
CA PRO A 221 -0.04 -2.66 -12.56
C PRO A 221 -0.75 -3.65 -13.50
N ASP A 222 0.02 -4.50 -14.15
CA ASP A 222 -0.48 -5.52 -15.10
C ASP A 222 -0.79 -6.83 -14.37
N SER A 223 -1.93 -7.43 -14.69
CA SER A 223 -2.36 -8.72 -14.14
C SER A 223 -1.46 -9.90 -14.56
N GLU A 224 -0.64 -9.75 -15.61
CA GLU A 224 0.20 -10.83 -16.14
C GLU A 224 1.20 -11.39 -15.11
N TYR A 225 1.57 -10.61 -14.10
CA TYR A 225 2.51 -11.02 -13.04
C TYR A 225 1.82 -11.64 -11.82
N VAL A 226 0.50 -11.56 -11.73
CA VAL A 226 -0.29 -12.07 -10.59
C VAL A 226 -0.12 -13.57 -10.39
N PRO A 227 -0.04 -14.41 -11.45
CA PRO A 227 0.29 -15.82 -11.30
C PRO A 227 1.59 -16.08 -10.52
N PHE A 228 2.66 -15.31 -10.74
CA PHE A 228 3.91 -15.45 -9.97
C PHE A 228 3.74 -15.02 -8.52
N ILE A 229 3.05 -13.90 -8.28
CA ILE A 229 2.78 -13.40 -6.93
C ILE A 229 1.97 -14.43 -6.14
N PHE A 230 0.92 -14.98 -6.76
CA PHE A 230 0.07 -15.99 -6.13
C PHE A 230 0.84 -17.28 -5.87
N SER A 231 1.71 -17.69 -6.81
CA SER A 231 2.59 -18.84 -6.63
C SER A 231 3.52 -18.66 -5.42
N GLY A 232 4.08 -17.47 -5.23
CA GLY A 232 4.89 -17.11 -4.06
C GLY A 232 4.12 -17.19 -2.73
N MET A 233 2.85 -16.78 -2.72
CA MET A 233 1.96 -16.98 -1.57
C MET A 233 1.63 -18.45 -1.34
N TYR A 234 1.39 -19.21 -2.40
CA TYR A 234 0.98 -20.61 -2.32
C TYR A 234 2.09 -21.51 -1.78
N ILE A 235 3.34 -21.34 -2.25
CA ILE A 235 4.48 -22.13 -1.75
C ILE A 235 4.82 -21.84 -0.28
N ALA A 236 4.40 -20.69 0.25
CA ALA A 236 4.52 -20.36 1.66
C ALA A 236 3.55 -21.16 2.55
N GLY A 237 2.65 -21.95 1.97
CA GLY A 237 1.72 -22.82 2.68
C GLY A 237 0.71 -22.03 3.49
N VAL A 238 0.82 -22.08 4.81
CA VAL A 238 -0.03 -21.34 5.76
C VAL A 238 0.77 -20.37 6.65
N ASP A 239 2.05 -20.12 6.35
CA ASP A 239 2.87 -19.15 7.09
C ASP A 239 2.55 -17.72 6.58
N PRO A 240 1.86 -16.88 7.37
CA PRO A 240 1.45 -15.56 6.92
C PRO A 240 2.63 -14.60 6.69
N ILE A 241 3.74 -14.76 7.42
CA ILE A 241 4.92 -13.92 7.26
C ILE A 241 5.62 -14.28 5.95
N MET A 242 5.77 -15.57 5.68
CA MET A 242 6.38 -16.04 4.44
C MET A 242 5.52 -15.68 3.22
N MET A 243 4.19 -15.80 3.31
CA MET A 243 3.28 -15.34 2.25
C MET A 243 3.48 -13.85 1.95
N GLU A 244 3.52 -13.00 2.98
CA GLU A 244 3.69 -11.56 2.81
C GLU A 244 5.07 -11.22 2.22
N LYS A 245 6.13 -11.88 2.69
CA LYS A 245 7.49 -11.69 2.17
C LYS A 245 7.56 -12.05 0.68
N ASN A 246 7.14 -13.26 0.32
CA ASN A 246 7.22 -13.73 -1.06
C ASN A 246 6.36 -12.86 -1.99
N ALA A 247 5.12 -12.55 -1.59
CA ALA A 247 4.24 -11.68 -2.35
C ALA A 247 4.84 -10.28 -2.56
N THR A 248 5.29 -9.63 -1.48
CA THR A 248 5.86 -8.28 -1.54
C THR A 248 7.09 -8.23 -2.44
N LEU A 249 8.02 -9.17 -2.26
CA LEU A 249 9.27 -9.20 -3.02
C LEU A 249 9.02 -9.46 -4.52
N ILE A 250 8.14 -10.40 -4.86
CA ILE A 250 7.78 -10.67 -6.27
C ILE A 250 7.06 -9.48 -6.87
N THR A 251 6.12 -8.84 -6.15
CA THR A 251 5.40 -7.65 -6.64
C THR A 251 6.36 -6.51 -6.94
N ILE A 252 7.30 -6.22 -6.04
CA ILE A 252 8.30 -5.17 -6.27
C ILE A 252 9.21 -5.53 -7.43
N ALA A 253 9.63 -6.79 -7.53
CA ALA A 253 10.49 -7.31 -8.59
C ALA A 253 9.82 -7.48 -9.95
N THR A 254 8.50 -7.27 -10.07
CA THR A 254 7.76 -7.38 -11.34
C THR A 254 7.11 -6.07 -11.74
N MET A 255 6.46 -5.40 -10.79
CA MET A 255 5.59 -4.26 -11.05
C MET A 255 5.95 -3.01 -10.25
N GLY A 256 6.97 -3.05 -9.38
CA GLY A 256 7.31 -1.92 -8.50
C GLY A 256 6.31 -1.76 -7.35
N ALA A 257 6.25 -0.55 -6.79
CA ALA A 257 5.44 -0.22 -5.62
C ALA A 257 4.14 0.53 -5.98
N GLY A 258 3.34 0.86 -4.98
CA GLY A 258 2.17 1.73 -5.11
C GLY A 258 0.88 0.95 -5.26
N LEU A 259 0.16 1.15 -6.36
CA LEU A 259 -1.10 0.43 -6.58
C LEU A 259 -0.87 -1.09 -6.65
N SER A 260 0.28 -1.53 -7.18
CA SER A 260 0.69 -2.94 -7.18
C SER A 260 0.73 -3.52 -5.76
N LEU A 261 1.39 -2.85 -4.81
CA LEU A 261 1.50 -3.30 -3.41
C LEU A 261 0.14 -3.26 -2.70
N ALA A 262 -0.70 -2.27 -2.98
CA ALA A 262 -2.05 -2.23 -2.46
C ALA A 262 -2.89 -3.42 -2.97
N CYS A 263 -2.86 -3.71 -4.29
CA CYS A 263 -3.54 -4.86 -4.88
C CYS A 263 -3.02 -6.19 -4.31
N THR A 264 -1.69 -6.35 -4.22
CA THR A 264 -1.07 -7.53 -3.61
C THR A 264 -1.45 -7.70 -2.15
N THR A 265 -1.49 -6.61 -1.37
CA THR A 265 -1.89 -6.68 0.03
C THR A 265 -3.36 -7.07 0.16
N THR A 266 -4.26 -6.47 -0.62
CA THR A 266 -5.67 -6.88 -0.65
C THR A 266 -5.82 -8.35 -1.02
N PHE A 267 -5.11 -8.80 -2.05
CA PHE A 267 -5.16 -10.19 -2.50
C PHE A 267 -4.61 -11.17 -1.46
N LEU A 268 -3.50 -10.83 -0.83
CA LEU A 268 -2.92 -11.58 0.28
C LEU A 268 -3.89 -11.72 1.44
N ARG A 269 -4.48 -10.60 1.90
CA ARG A 269 -5.45 -10.60 3.01
C ARG A 269 -6.68 -11.40 2.65
N PHE A 270 -7.15 -11.31 1.41
CA PHE A 270 -8.27 -12.10 0.93
C PHE A 270 -7.97 -13.60 0.95
N TYR A 271 -6.76 -13.99 0.52
CA TYR A 271 -6.32 -15.37 0.60
C TYR A 271 -6.24 -15.87 2.05
N GLN A 272 -5.63 -15.08 2.94
CA GLN A 272 -5.54 -15.40 4.36
C GLN A 272 -6.92 -15.53 5.03
N TYR A 273 -7.86 -14.65 4.70
CA TYR A 273 -9.24 -14.66 5.19
C TYR A 273 -9.99 -15.93 4.77
N ILE A 274 -9.83 -16.36 3.53
CA ILE A 274 -10.45 -17.61 3.07
C ILE A 274 -9.79 -18.83 3.73
N LEU A 275 -8.46 -18.84 3.89
CA LEU A 275 -7.77 -19.96 4.55
C LEU A 275 -8.03 -20.04 6.05
N SER A 276 -8.30 -18.91 6.72
CA SER A 276 -8.81 -18.91 8.10
C SER A 276 -10.24 -19.43 8.17
N GLY A 277 -10.91 -19.61 7.02
CA GLY A 277 -12.25 -20.13 6.81
C GLY A 277 -13.36 -19.13 7.13
N GLU A 278 -13.07 -17.86 6.90
CA GLU A 278 -14.04 -16.76 6.87
C GLU A 278 -14.42 -16.46 5.41
N TYR A 279 -15.70 -16.15 5.17
CA TYR A 279 -16.24 -15.99 3.80
C TYR A 279 -17.17 -14.77 3.64
N ASP A 280 -17.36 -13.98 4.69
CA ASP A 280 -18.17 -12.77 4.63
C ASP A 280 -17.37 -11.66 3.93
N VAL A 281 -17.73 -11.35 2.68
CA VAL A 281 -17.03 -10.36 1.86
C VAL A 281 -17.25 -8.94 2.37
N ASP A 282 -18.42 -8.62 2.91
CA ASP A 282 -18.69 -7.29 3.44
C ASP A 282 -17.80 -7.04 4.67
N HIS A 283 -17.71 -8.04 5.55
CA HIS A 283 -16.81 -7.98 6.70
C HIS A 283 -15.34 -7.85 6.29
N PHE A 284 -14.89 -8.64 5.30
CA PHE A 284 -13.54 -8.55 4.76
C PHE A 284 -13.21 -7.15 4.22
N LEU A 285 -14.12 -6.55 3.45
CA LEU A 285 -13.93 -5.21 2.88
C LEU A 285 -13.82 -4.14 3.96
N GLU A 286 -14.62 -4.22 5.02
CA GLU A 286 -14.54 -3.31 6.16
C GLU A 286 -13.21 -3.47 6.91
N GLU A 287 -12.79 -4.70 7.19
CA GLU A 287 -11.56 -5.02 7.93
C GLU A 287 -10.31 -4.56 7.19
N VAL A 288 -10.19 -4.86 5.90
CA VAL A 288 -8.98 -4.58 5.12
C VAL A 288 -8.84 -3.09 4.77
N SER A 289 -9.94 -2.34 4.78
CA SER A 289 -10.00 -0.97 4.26
C SER A 289 -8.97 -0.01 4.87
N GLY A 290 -8.74 -0.11 6.19
CA GLY A 290 -7.80 0.73 6.92
C GLY A 290 -6.35 0.51 6.50
N GLU A 291 -5.92 -0.76 6.35
CA GLU A 291 -4.57 -1.08 5.88
C GLU A 291 -4.35 -0.60 4.44
N ILE A 292 -5.33 -0.83 3.56
CA ILE A 292 -5.23 -0.40 2.16
C ILE A 292 -5.30 1.12 2.04
N GLU A 293 -6.05 1.80 2.90
CA GLU A 293 -6.12 3.27 2.92
C GLU A 293 -4.76 3.92 3.19
N GLU A 294 -3.92 3.28 4.01
CA GLU A 294 -2.54 3.72 4.27
C GLU A 294 -1.57 3.41 3.13
N LEU A 295 -1.86 2.42 2.29
CA LEU A 295 -1.05 2.06 1.12
C LEU A 295 -1.45 2.88 -0.10
N HIS A 296 -2.74 2.98 -0.39
CA HIS A 296 -3.26 3.64 -1.56
C HIS A 296 -4.72 4.09 -1.32
N PHE A 297 -4.90 5.37 -1.03
CA PHE A 297 -6.20 5.93 -0.63
C PHE A 297 -7.32 5.68 -1.64
N ASP A 298 -7.09 5.95 -2.93
CA ASP A 298 -8.16 5.85 -3.93
C ASP A 298 -8.63 4.40 -4.15
N PHE A 299 -7.70 3.45 -4.20
CA PHE A 299 -8.01 2.03 -4.31
C PHE A 299 -8.77 1.49 -3.09
N SER A 300 -8.42 1.91 -1.87
CA SER A 300 -9.21 1.57 -0.67
C SER A 300 -10.66 2.04 -0.78
N LYS A 301 -10.88 3.26 -1.30
CA LYS A 301 -12.25 3.75 -1.56
C LYS A 301 -12.97 2.96 -2.65
N GLU A 302 -12.25 2.52 -3.66
CA GLU A 302 -12.81 1.67 -4.70
C GLU A 302 -13.25 0.31 -4.13
N LEU A 303 -12.43 -0.33 -3.29
CA LEU A 303 -12.78 -1.55 -2.57
C LEU A 303 -14.03 -1.35 -1.70
N LEU A 304 -14.06 -0.30 -0.86
CA LEU A 304 -15.23 -0.01 -0.02
C LEU A 304 -16.49 0.28 -0.83
N SER A 305 -16.36 0.82 -2.05
CA SER A 305 -17.52 1.05 -2.92
C SER A 305 -18.22 -0.24 -3.36
N LEU A 306 -17.56 -1.40 -3.24
CA LEU A 306 -18.14 -2.70 -3.55
C LEU A 306 -19.33 -3.02 -2.65
N LEU A 307 -19.35 -2.57 -1.39
CA LEU A 307 -20.47 -2.75 -0.46
C LEU A 307 -21.83 -2.24 -1.02
N GLU A 308 -21.80 -1.33 -1.99
CA GLU A 308 -22.98 -0.73 -2.61
C GLU A 308 -23.19 -1.11 -4.08
N LYS A 309 -22.32 -1.97 -4.66
CA LYS A 309 -22.31 -2.33 -6.08
C LYS A 309 -22.84 -3.74 -6.33
N PRO A 310 -23.34 -4.04 -7.55
CA PRO A 310 -23.63 -5.41 -7.95
C PRO A 310 -22.35 -6.28 -7.97
N MET A 311 -22.50 -7.56 -7.63
CA MET A 311 -21.41 -8.55 -7.57
C MET A 311 -21.41 -9.52 -8.76
N ASP A 312 -22.37 -9.40 -9.68
CA ASP A 312 -22.60 -10.33 -10.79
C ASP A 312 -22.06 -9.84 -12.15
N ASP A 313 -21.35 -8.71 -12.18
CA ASP A 313 -20.87 -8.03 -13.38
C ASP A 313 -19.43 -8.39 -13.77
N PHE A 314 -18.90 -9.53 -13.33
CA PHE A 314 -17.50 -9.95 -13.53
C PHE A 314 -17.27 -10.87 -14.74
N PHE A 315 -18.30 -11.52 -15.29
CA PHE A 315 -18.13 -12.57 -16.32
C PHE A 315 -17.38 -12.10 -17.57
N ASP A 316 -17.66 -10.88 -18.03
CA ASP A 316 -17.05 -10.24 -19.20
C ASP A 316 -16.05 -9.14 -18.81
N ALA A 317 -15.59 -9.10 -17.55
CA ALA A 317 -14.71 -8.05 -17.06
C ALA A 317 -13.32 -8.11 -17.74
N ASN A 318 -12.80 -6.95 -18.15
CA ASN A 318 -11.41 -6.85 -18.58
C ASN A 318 -10.51 -6.79 -17.34
N CYS A 319 -9.77 -7.86 -17.08
CA CYS A 319 -8.85 -7.95 -15.96
C CYS A 319 -7.38 -7.79 -16.38
N GLU A 320 -7.09 -7.12 -17.51
CA GLU A 320 -5.71 -6.80 -17.93
C GLU A 320 -4.92 -6.09 -16.82
N LYS A 321 -5.58 -5.22 -16.04
CA LYS A 321 -4.96 -4.57 -14.89
C LYS A 321 -5.18 -5.34 -13.59
N TYR A 322 -4.22 -5.22 -12.69
CA TYR A 322 -4.23 -5.96 -11.44
C TYR A 322 -5.34 -5.49 -10.47
N ASP A 323 -5.61 -4.19 -10.39
CA ASP A 323 -6.71 -3.64 -9.59
C ASP A 323 -8.07 -4.18 -10.07
N ASP A 324 -8.30 -4.18 -11.39
CA ASP A 324 -9.49 -4.78 -12.00
C ASP A 324 -9.59 -6.28 -11.67
N LEU A 325 -8.49 -7.04 -11.75
CA LEU A 325 -8.47 -8.47 -11.42
C LEU A 325 -8.85 -8.73 -9.95
N VAL A 326 -8.25 -8.00 -9.00
CA VAL A 326 -8.53 -8.17 -7.56
C VAL A 326 -9.98 -7.82 -7.23
N ILE A 327 -10.49 -6.73 -7.79
CA ILE A 327 -11.88 -6.32 -7.60
C ILE A 327 -12.84 -7.39 -8.12
N ASN A 328 -12.63 -7.88 -9.34
CA ASN A 328 -13.50 -8.89 -9.94
C ASN A 328 -13.37 -10.26 -9.27
N LEU A 329 -12.21 -10.58 -8.70
CA LEU A 329 -12.04 -11.77 -7.87
C LEU A 329 -12.93 -11.71 -6.62
N ILE A 330 -12.91 -10.59 -5.89
CA ILE A 330 -13.74 -10.39 -4.70
C ILE A 330 -15.23 -10.46 -5.08
N LYS A 331 -15.63 -9.79 -6.16
CA LYS A 331 -17.02 -9.85 -6.67
C LYS A 331 -17.44 -11.28 -7.01
N ALA A 332 -16.63 -12.00 -7.77
CA ALA A 332 -16.91 -13.37 -8.16
C ALA A 332 -17.03 -14.28 -6.93
N PHE A 333 -16.13 -14.14 -5.95
CA PHE A 333 -16.24 -14.90 -4.72
C PHE A 333 -17.51 -14.55 -3.92
N ALA A 334 -17.89 -13.28 -3.84
CA ALA A 334 -19.15 -12.86 -3.21
C ALA A 334 -20.39 -13.44 -3.92
N TYR A 335 -20.32 -13.55 -5.25
CA TYR A 335 -21.39 -14.11 -6.08
C TYR A 335 -21.57 -15.62 -5.90
N GLN A 336 -20.50 -16.35 -5.53
CA GLN A 336 -20.49 -17.81 -5.36
C GLN A 336 -20.92 -18.57 -6.63
N PRO A 337 -20.20 -18.41 -7.77
CA PRO A 337 -20.55 -19.04 -9.04
C PRO A 337 -20.45 -20.56 -8.98
N SER A 338 -21.31 -21.23 -9.73
CA SER A 338 -21.20 -22.66 -10.01
C SER A 338 -20.00 -22.99 -10.91
N ASN A 339 -19.56 -24.25 -10.96
CA ASN A 339 -18.45 -24.66 -11.85
C ASN A 339 -18.74 -24.31 -13.32
N ASP A 340 -19.97 -24.47 -13.79
CA ASP A 340 -20.38 -24.13 -15.17
C ASP A 340 -20.31 -22.62 -15.44
N GLU A 341 -20.50 -21.79 -14.41
CA GLU A 341 -20.38 -20.33 -14.49
C GLU A 341 -18.91 -19.88 -14.45
N ILE A 342 -18.06 -20.56 -13.69
CA ILE A 342 -16.61 -20.30 -13.65
C ILE A 342 -15.98 -20.51 -15.03
N GLU A 343 -16.42 -21.54 -15.77
CA GLU A 343 -15.98 -21.80 -17.15
C GLU A 343 -16.41 -20.71 -18.15
N GLN A 344 -17.38 -19.87 -17.79
CA GLN A 344 -17.87 -18.77 -18.63
C GLN A 344 -17.15 -17.46 -18.37
N ILE A 345 -16.30 -17.36 -17.35
CA ILE A 345 -15.49 -16.18 -17.07
C ILE A 345 -14.49 -15.98 -18.21
N GLY A 346 -14.56 -14.83 -18.89
CA GLY A 346 -13.75 -14.55 -20.07
C GLY A 346 -12.25 -14.38 -19.80
N ASP A 347 -11.90 -13.85 -18.62
CA ASP A 347 -10.51 -13.69 -18.21
C ASP A 347 -9.96 -14.97 -17.58
N LYS A 348 -8.84 -15.47 -18.12
CA LYS A 348 -8.23 -16.74 -17.69
C LYS A 348 -7.64 -16.67 -16.29
N TYR A 349 -7.09 -15.53 -15.87
CA TYR A 349 -6.48 -15.38 -14.55
C TYR A 349 -7.58 -15.32 -13.50
N LEU A 350 -8.64 -14.55 -13.76
CA LEU A 350 -9.82 -14.49 -12.91
C LEU A 350 -10.47 -15.87 -12.77
N SER A 351 -10.74 -16.55 -13.88
CA SER A 351 -11.36 -17.89 -13.86
C SER A 351 -10.55 -18.88 -13.02
N GLY A 352 -9.23 -18.93 -13.22
CA GLY A 352 -8.32 -19.80 -12.45
C GLY A 352 -8.31 -19.48 -10.95
N LEU A 353 -8.23 -18.19 -10.60
CA LEU A 353 -8.26 -17.75 -9.20
C LEU A 353 -9.60 -18.10 -8.55
N VAL A 354 -10.73 -17.73 -9.17
CA VAL A 354 -12.08 -18.03 -8.65
C VAL A 354 -12.23 -19.53 -8.43
N LYS A 355 -11.80 -20.36 -9.39
CA LYS A 355 -11.85 -21.82 -9.24
C LYS A 355 -11.08 -22.30 -8.00
N PHE A 356 -9.84 -21.83 -7.84
CA PHE A 356 -9.01 -22.16 -6.68
C PHE A 356 -9.69 -21.77 -5.36
N PHE A 357 -10.21 -20.55 -5.24
CA PHE A 357 -10.82 -20.07 -4.00
C PHE A 357 -12.12 -20.79 -3.66
N MET A 358 -12.95 -21.10 -4.66
CA MET A 358 -14.16 -21.89 -4.46
C MET A 358 -13.83 -23.32 -4.00
N ASP A 359 -12.79 -23.94 -4.56
CA ASP A 359 -12.34 -25.28 -4.13
C ASP A 359 -11.74 -25.26 -2.72
N ALA A 360 -10.96 -24.23 -2.37
CA ALA A 360 -10.43 -24.03 -1.04
C ALA A 360 -11.53 -23.85 0.02
N GLN A 361 -12.52 -22.99 -0.26
CA GLN A 361 -13.70 -22.80 0.61
C GLN A 361 -14.47 -24.10 0.80
N ASN A 362 -14.76 -24.83 -0.29
CA ASN A 362 -15.49 -26.10 -0.22
C ASN A 362 -14.73 -27.18 0.56
N GLY A 363 -13.40 -27.16 0.57
CA GLY A 363 -12.59 -28.07 1.37
C GLY A 363 -12.62 -27.76 2.87
N LEU A 364 -12.93 -26.51 3.26
CA LEU A 364 -12.96 -26.03 4.64
C LEU A 364 -14.33 -26.11 5.33
N ILE A 365 -15.41 -26.23 4.55
CA ILE A 365 -16.81 -26.43 5.01
C ILE A 365 -17.05 -27.92 5.31
#